data_AF-A0A524LJU8-F1
#
_entry.id   AF-A0A524LJU8-F1
#
_cell.length_a   1.000
_cell.length_b   1.000
_cell.length_c   1.000
_cell.angle_alpha   90.00
_cell.angle_beta   90.00
_cell.angle_gamma   90.00
#
_symmetry.space_group_name_H-M   'P 1'
#
loop_
_entity.id
_entity.type
_entity.pdbx_description
1 polymer ?
#
loop_
_entity_poly.entity_id
_entity_poly.type
_entity_poly.pdbx_seq_one_letter_code
_entity_poly.pdbx_strand_id
1 'polypeptide(L)'
;MLGKGITKLIGFAIAGAIALVAGAELLTSVVSVVLSFRQGDISPLAAVVIITVGLLLIVNRVSEESPMRLILNILAYAVSGYLAVVSFVIVLPYGLIFSGIAAGVTAGICSLIRDPEVITSRLQEFKSQIQSVGSLKGVSKRIIPVGDGDSFALNTFHNILILKEGSRERVIQLMRNRPLLPISLTHFEDCDVLFVDEGSNPAKLEQIIQLLKDLSIQTKGHTSQLLAEAIQMIPIIDSQNGLGMDNYRLARDEKSITELLSAAPVRMTVFPTIHGLRILVPDMAAPGLIVESLEEGKEIDVLLHRDYSLLREVEKPVETTA
;
A
#
# COMPACT_ATOMS: atom_id res chain seq x y z
N MET A 1 17.97 46.83 10.60
CA MET A 1 17.52 45.42 10.51
C MET A 1 17.51 44.67 11.85
N LEU A 2 18.24 45.12 12.88
CA LEU A 2 18.27 44.50 14.23
C LEU A 2 16.96 44.57 15.04
N GLY A 3 16.19 45.66 14.92
CA GLY A 3 14.95 45.84 15.70
C GLY A 3 13.84 44.82 15.42
N LYS A 4 13.76 44.27 14.19
CA LYS A 4 12.79 43.22 13.83
C LYS A 4 13.19 41.82 14.35
N GLY A 5 14.47 41.60 14.65
CA GLY A 5 14.97 40.35 15.21
C GLY A 5 14.71 40.26 16.71
N ILE A 6 14.93 41.37 17.43
CA ILE A 6 14.71 41.45 18.88
C ILE A 6 13.22 41.31 19.22
N THR A 7 12.31 41.91 18.45
CA THR A 7 10.87 41.75 18.67
C THR A 7 10.37 40.33 18.41
N LYS A 8 10.93 39.61 17.43
CA LYS A 8 10.63 38.19 17.21
C LYS A 8 11.14 37.33 18.37
N LEU A 9 12.33 37.61 18.88
CA LEU A 9 12.93 36.86 19.98
C LEU A 9 12.15 37.06 21.30
N ILE A 10 11.68 38.29 21.57
CA ILE A 10 10.77 38.59 22.67
C ILE A 10 9.43 37.87 22.48
N GLY A 11 8.89 37.87 21.25
CA GLY A 11 7.65 37.13 20.93
C GLY A 11 7.78 35.62 21.19
N PHE A 12 8.88 35.00 20.79
CA PHE A 12 9.15 33.59 21.08
C PHE A 12 9.36 33.32 22.57
N ALA A 13 10.03 34.23 23.30
CA ALA A 13 10.21 34.11 24.74
C ALA A 13 8.87 34.20 25.50
N ILE A 14 7.98 35.12 25.10
CA ILE A 14 6.64 35.25 25.67
C ILE A 14 5.79 34.01 25.34
N ALA A 15 5.81 33.54 24.09
CA ALA A 15 5.09 32.34 23.70
C ALA A 15 5.60 31.10 24.46
N GLY A 16 6.92 30.98 24.65
CA GLY A 16 7.54 29.92 25.45
C GLY A 16 7.14 29.98 26.93
N ALA A 17 7.10 31.18 27.52
CA ALA A 17 6.65 31.37 28.90
C ALA A 17 5.18 30.98 29.08
N ILE A 18 4.30 31.38 28.14
CA ILE A 18 2.88 31.00 28.15
C ILE A 18 2.73 29.48 28.04
N ALA A 19 3.47 28.83 27.14
CA ALA A 19 3.44 27.38 26.99
C ALA A 19 3.93 26.64 28.24
N LEU A 20 4.96 27.16 28.92
CA LEU A 20 5.47 26.60 30.18
C LEU A 20 4.45 26.73 31.32
N VAL A 21 3.83 27.90 31.49
CA VAL A 21 2.81 28.13 32.53
C VAL A 21 1.58 27.26 32.28
N ALA A 22 1.06 27.25 31.05
CA ALA A 22 -0.07 26.41 30.67
C ALA A 22 0.24 24.92 30.86
N GLY A 23 1.46 24.49 30.50
CA GLY A 23 1.91 23.11 30.71
C GLY A 23 2.00 22.72 32.19
N ALA A 24 2.47 23.62 33.05
CA ALA A 24 2.56 23.39 34.50
C ALA A 24 1.18 23.31 35.15
N GLU A 25 0.23 24.16 34.74
CA GLU A 25 -1.15 24.11 35.21
C GLU A 25 -1.85 22.81 34.79
N LEU A 26 -1.64 22.37 33.55
CA LEU A 26 -2.15 21.08 33.06
C LEU A 26 -1.60 19.92 33.89
N LEU A 27 -0.30 19.91 34.18
CA LEU A 27 0.32 18.85 34.98
C LEU A 27 -0.23 18.84 36.42
N THR A 28 -0.42 20.03 37.01
CA THR A 28 -1.00 20.19 38.35
C THR A 28 -2.44 19.71 38.40
N SER A 29 -3.23 20.00 37.35
CA SER A 29 -4.59 19.51 37.20
C SER A 29 -4.65 17.98 37.11
N VAL A 30 -3.77 17.35 36.32
CA VAL A 30 -3.65 15.89 36.24
C VAL A 30 -3.34 15.30 37.62
N VAL A 31 -2.35 15.86 38.32
CA VAL A 31 -1.96 15.38 39.66
C VAL A 31 -3.13 15.48 40.64
N SER A 32 -3.89 16.59 40.61
CA SER A 32 -5.06 16.76 41.46
C SER A 32 -6.14 15.70 41.18
N VAL A 33 -6.48 15.46 39.91
CA VAL A 33 -7.50 14.46 39.52
C VAL A 33 -7.05 13.05 39.95
N VAL A 34 -5.78 12.71 39.74
CA VAL A 34 -5.23 11.41 40.11
C VAL A 34 -5.23 11.21 41.62
N LEU A 35 -4.83 12.24 42.40
CA LEU A 35 -4.80 12.17 43.86
C LEU A 35 -6.21 11.99 44.43
N SER A 36 -7.19 12.74 43.96
CA SER A 36 -8.60 12.59 44.37
C SER A 36 -9.12 11.18 44.07
N PHE A 37 -8.83 10.66 42.87
CA PHE A 37 -9.22 9.29 42.50
C PHE A 37 -8.59 8.24 43.43
N ARG A 38 -7.30 8.39 43.76
CA ARG A 38 -6.61 7.48 44.71
C ARG A 38 -7.13 7.58 46.13
N GLN A 39 -7.70 8.72 46.51
CA GLN A 39 -8.37 8.92 47.80
C GLN A 39 -9.82 8.39 47.82
N GLY A 40 -10.29 7.82 46.71
CA GLY A 40 -11.63 7.24 46.58
C GLY A 40 -12.70 8.21 46.07
N ASP A 41 -12.34 9.46 45.76
CA ASP A 41 -13.24 10.43 45.15
C ASP A 41 -13.15 10.38 43.62
N ILE A 42 -14.17 9.81 43.00
CA ILE A 42 -14.27 9.62 41.54
C ILE A 42 -14.80 10.89 40.85
N SER A 43 -15.36 11.85 41.60
CA SER A 43 -16.03 13.02 41.03
C SER A 43 -15.18 13.83 40.04
N PRO A 44 -13.87 14.08 40.27
CA PRO A 44 -13.06 14.88 39.35
C PRO A 44 -12.79 14.12 38.04
N LEU A 45 -12.60 12.79 38.13
CA LEU A 45 -12.41 11.94 36.95
C LEU A 45 -13.69 11.88 36.12
N ALA A 46 -14.85 11.68 36.77
CA ALA A 46 -16.14 11.64 36.11
C ALA A 46 -16.44 12.98 35.40
N ALA A 47 -16.14 14.12 36.03
CA ALA A 47 -16.30 15.44 35.41
C ALA A 47 -15.46 15.58 34.13
N VAL A 48 -14.18 15.18 34.17
CA VAL A 48 -13.31 15.21 32.98
C VAL A 48 -13.85 14.32 31.87
N VAL A 49 -14.31 13.10 32.19
CA VAL A 49 -14.90 12.18 31.21
C VAL A 49 -16.15 12.77 30.58
N ILE A 50 -17.08 13.29 31.39
CA ILE A 50 -18.35 13.88 30.90
C ILE A 50 -18.08 15.08 29.99
N ILE A 51 -17.16 15.97 30.39
CA ILE A 51 -16.77 17.13 29.58
C ILE A 51 -16.15 16.68 28.25
N THR A 52 -15.26 15.68 28.30
CA THR A 52 -14.59 15.14 27.11
C THR A 52 -15.60 14.56 26.12
N VAL A 53 -16.49 13.68 26.60
CA VAL A 53 -17.53 13.06 25.77
C VAL A 53 -18.52 14.10 25.24
N GLY A 54 -18.96 15.04 26.09
CA GLY A 54 -19.85 16.12 25.68
C GLY A 54 -19.26 17.00 24.59
N LEU A 55 -17.97 17.37 24.72
CA LEU A 55 -17.27 18.16 23.71
C LEU A 55 -17.14 17.41 22.38
N LEU A 56 -16.77 16.13 22.42
CA LEU A 56 -16.67 15.28 21.22
C LEU A 56 -18.01 15.16 20.49
N LEU A 57 -19.12 15.00 21.23
CA LEU A 57 -20.45 14.94 20.65
C LEU A 57 -20.91 16.27 20.04
N ILE A 58 -20.53 17.40 20.64
CA ILE A 58 -20.85 18.74 20.12
C ILE A 58 -20.11 18.99 18.82
N VAL A 59 -18.82 18.63 18.74
CA VAL A 59 -18.00 18.77 17.53
C VAL A 59 -18.63 18.08 16.33
N ASN A 60 -19.19 16.89 16.55
CA ASN A 60 -19.84 16.09 15.49
C ASN A 60 -21.17 16.67 15.00
N ARG A 61 -21.78 17.62 15.72
CA ARG A 61 -23.05 18.25 15.35
C ARG A 61 -22.88 19.61 14.67
N VAL A 62 -21.66 20.12 14.54
CA VAL A 62 -21.38 21.43 13.94
C VAL A 62 -21.07 21.26 12.44
N SER A 63 -21.77 22.03 11.61
CA SER A 63 -21.62 22.00 10.14
C SER A 63 -20.16 22.22 9.70
N GLU A 64 -19.78 21.51 8.64
CA GLU A 64 -18.39 21.30 8.22
C GLU A 64 -17.65 22.59 7.86
N GLU A 65 -18.38 23.62 7.45
CA GLU A 65 -17.82 24.86 6.89
C GLU A 65 -17.64 25.99 7.92
N SER A 66 -17.92 25.76 9.21
CA SER A 66 -17.82 26.83 10.21
C SER A 66 -16.41 26.94 10.83
N PRO A 67 -15.86 28.17 11.02
CA PRO A 67 -14.61 28.37 11.76
C PRO A 67 -14.70 27.90 13.22
N MET A 68 -15.91 27.77 13.74
CA MET A 68 -16.20 27.24 15.07
C MET A 68 -15.85 25.74 15.18
N ARG A 69 -16.00 24.97 14.09
CA ARG A 69 -15.59 23.55 14.06
C ARG A 69 -14.09 23.39 14.24
N LEU A 70 -13.28 24.27 13.67
CA LEU A 70 -11.81 24.22 13.80
C LEU A 70 -11.38 24.43 15.26
N ILE A 71 -11.95 25.43 15.94
CA ILE A 71 -11.68 25.70 17.36
C ILE A 71 -12.14 24.53 18.23
N LEU A 72 -13.34 24.01 17.99
CA LEU A 72 -13.88 22.85 18.71
C LEU A 72 -13.06 21.58 18.47
N ASN A 73 -12.54 21.36 17.27
CA ASN A 73 -11.66 20.25 16.93
C ASN A 73 -10.33 20.31 17.69
N ILE A 74 -9.72 21.49 17.80
CA ILE A 74 -8.48 21.68 18.58
C ILE A 74 -8.74 21.41 20.06
N LEU A 75 -9.83 21.96 20.61
CA LEU A 75 -10.24 21.71 21.99
C LEU A 75 -10.53 20.23 22.23
N ALA A 76 -11.19 19.55 21.30
CA ALA A 76 -11.47 18.12 21.39
C ALA A 76 -10.18 17.30 21.44
N TYR A 77 -9.20 17.57 20.59
CA TYR A 77 -7.90 16.89 20.64
C TYR A 77 -7.16 17.16 21.97
N ALA A 78 -7.17 18.40 22.45
CA ALA A 78 -6.54 18.76 23.70
C ALA A 78 -7.17 18.03 24.90
N VAL A 79 -8.49 17.98 24.96
CA VAL A 79 -9.25 17.34 26.05
C VAL A 79 -9.14 15.81 25.99
N SER A 80 -9.17 15.20 24.80
CA SER A 80 -8.92 13.75 24.64
C SER A 80 -7.48 13.37 25.04
N GLY A 81 -6.50 14.19 24.67
CA GLY A 81 -5.10 13.99 25.09
C GLY A 81 -4.95 14.11 26.60
N TYR A 82 -5.60 15.11 27.21
CA TYR A 82 -5.63 15.27 28.66
C TYR A 82 -6.21 14.03 29.37
N LEU A 83 -7.35 13.51 28.92
CA LEU A 83 -7.97 12.31 29.49
C LEU A 83 -7.07 11.07 29.34
N ALA A 84 -6.37 10.92 28.22
CA ALA A 84 -5.41 9.84 28.02
C ALA A 84 -4.22 9.92 29.01
N VAL A 85 -3.71 11.12 29.27
CA VAL A 85 -2.65 11.35 30.28
C VAL A 85 -3.16 11.06 31.69
N VAL A 86 -4.37 11.49 32.04
CA VAL A 86 -4.98 11.17 33.35
C VAL A 86 -5.10 9.65 33.52
N SER A 87 -5.61 8.94 32.51
CA SER A 87 -5.74 7.49 32.51
C SER A 87 -4.38 6.79 32.66
N PHE A 88 -3.36 7.27 31.96
CA PHE A 88 -1.98 6.78 32.08
C PHE A 88 -1.46 6.84 33.52
N VAL A 89 -1.63 8.00 34.18
CA VAL A 89 -1.09 8.27 35.52
C VAL A 89 -1.90 7.54 36.61
N ILE A 90 -3.21 7.37 36.42
CA ILE A 90 -4.04 6.55 37.32
C ILE A 90 -3.56 5.10 37.34
N VAL A 91 -3.27 4.53 36.17
CA VAL A 91 -2.87 3.12 36.03
C VAL A 91 -1.37 2.90 36.28
N LEU A 92 -0.58 3.97 36.37
CA LEU A 92 0.89 3.92 36.58
C LEU A 92 1.37 3.02 37.73
N PRO A 93 0.69 2.94 38.88
CA PRO A 93 1.08 2.03 39.97
C PRO A 93 1.08 0.55 39.58
N TYR A 94 0.30 0.17 38.56
CA TYR A 94 0.21 -1.21 38.08
C TYR A 94 1.28 -1.56 37.05
N GLY A 95 2.08 -0.57 36.60
CA GLY A 95 3.21 -0.75 35.71
C GLY A 95 3.08 0.02 34.39
N LEU A 96 4.23 0.39 33.81
CA LEU A 96 4.31 1.21 32.59
C LEU A 96 3.56 0.61 31.40
N ILE A 97 3.59 -0.72 31.24
CA ILE A 97 2.89 -1.41 30.15
C ILE A 97 1.38 -1.23 30.29
N PHE A 98 0.83 -1.43 31.49
CA PHE A 98 -0.60 -1.29 31.75
C PHE A 98 -1.06 0.16 31.59
N SER A 99 -0.24 1.14 31.98
CA SER A 99 -0.51 2.55 31.71
C SER A 99 -0.52 2.90 30.24
N GLY A 100 0.43 2.37 29.47
CA GLY A 100 0.47 2.55 28.02
C GLY A 100 -0.78 1.99 27.35
N ILE A 101 -1.21 0.80 27.76
CA ILE A 101 -2.45 0.17 27.28
C ILE A 101 -3.66 1.02 27.68
N ALA A 102 -3.77 1.46 28.94
CA ALA A 102 -4.88 2.28 29.40
C ALA A 102 -5.00 3.61 28.64
N ALA A 103 -3.87 4.29 28.41
CA ALA A 103 -3.81 5.51 27.61
C ALA A 103 -4.21 5.26 26.15
N GLY A 104 -3.71 4.18 25.55
CA GLY A 104 -4.03 3.77 24.18
C GLY A 104 -5.51 3.42 23.99
N VAL A 105 -6.09 2.65 24.92
CA VAL A 105 -7.52 2.33 24.94
C VAL A 105 -8.35 3.60 25.11
N THR A 106 -7.96 4.49 26.02
CA THR A 106 -8.66 5.77 26.24
C THR A 106 -8.63 6.65 24.98
N ALA A 107 -7.48 6.75 24.32
CA ALA A 107 -7.35 7.47 23.05
C ALA A 107 -8.18 6.82 21.94
N GLY A 108 -8.19 5.48 21.85
CA GLY A 108 -8.99 4.73 20.90
C GLY A 108 -10.50 4.95 21.09
N ILE A 109 -10.98 4.93 22.34
CA ILE A 109 -12.39 5.22 22.67
C ILE A 109 -12.75 6.66 22.32
N CYS A 110 -11.89 7.64 22.64
CA CYS A 110 -12.13 9.04 22.27
C CYS A 110 -12.20 9.22 20.75
N SER A 111 -11.34 8.51 20.00
CA SER A 111 -11.36 8.52 18.54
C SER A 111 -12.61 7.85 17.97
N LEU A 112 -13.11 6.77 18.58
CA LEU A 112 -14.37 6.10 18.20
C LEU A 112 -15.59 7.00 18.36
N ILE A 113 -15.65 7.75 19.46
CA ILE A 113 -16.77 8.68 19.73
C ILE A 113 -16.75 9.84 18.73
N ARG A 114 -15.56 10.23 18.27
CA ARG A 114 -15.38 11.33 17.32
C ARG A 114 -15.72 10.95 15.89
N ASP A 115 -15.10 9.90 15.35
CA ASP A 115 -15.30 9.48 13.96
C ASP A 115 -15.44 7.95 13.90
N PRO A 116 -16.67 7.41 14.07
CA PRO A 116 -16.91 5.96 14.10
C PRO A 116 -16.57 5.27 12.77
N GLU A 117 -16.60 6.00 11.65
CA GLU A 117 -16.29 5.48 10.30
C GLU A 117 -14.78 5.31 10.04
N VAL A 118 -13.91 6.00 10.78
CA VAL A 118 -12.45 5.94 10.60
C VAL A 118 -11.84 4.70 11.29
N ILE A 119 -12.55 4.08 12.23
CA ILE A 119 -12.02 2.93 12.99
C ILE A 119 -12.51 1.61 12.44
N THR A 120 -13.67 1.55 11.77
CA THR A 120 -14.07 0.36 11.01
C THR A 120 -13.09 0.08 9.87
N SER A 121 -12.63 1.14 9.18
CA SER A 121 -11.58 1.05 8.15
C SER A 121 -10.21 0.67 8.75
N ARG A 122 -9.79 1.30 9.85
CA ARG A 122 -8.51 0.96 10.51
C ARG A 122 -8.49 -0.38 11.23
N LEU A 123 -9.62 -0.88 11.74
CA LEU A 123 -9.70 -2.25 12.31
C LEU A 123 -9.62 -3.31 11.22
N GLN A 124 -10.13 -3.03 10.01
CA GLN A 124 -9.89 -3.88 8.85
C GLN A 124 -8.40 -3.93 8.47
N GLU A 125 -7.69 -2.80 8.56
CA GLU A 125 -6.23 -2.73 8.35
C GLU A 125 -5.41 -3.41 9.47
N PHE A 126 -5.83 -3.30 10.74
CA PHE A 126 -5.13 -3.99 11.83
C PHE A 126 -5.33 -5.50 11.77
N LYS A 127 -6.49 -5.97 11.28
CA LYS A 127 -6.75 -7.40 11.08
C LYS A 127 -5.86 -7.99 9.97
N SER A 128 -5.53 -7.21 8.94
CA SER A 128 -4.55 -7.61 7.91
C SER A 128 -3.11 -7.55 8.42
N GLN A 129 -2.76 -6.60 9.30
CA GLN A 129 -1.43 -6.52 9.91
C GLN A 129 -1.16 -7.56 11.00
N ILE A 130 -2.14 -7.99 11.80
CA ILE A 130 -1.91 -9.01 12.85
C ILE A 130 -1.56 -10.38 12.24
N GLN A 131 -1.98 -10.65 10.99
CA GLN A 131 -1.49 -11.82 10.24
C GLN A 131 0.00 -11.69 9.80
N SER A 132 0.59 -10.48 9.83
CA SER A 132 1.97 -10.21 9.41
C SER A 132 2.99 -10.11 10.55
N VAL A 133 2.58 -10.14 11.83
CA VAL A 133 3.48 -9.96 12.99
C VAL A 133 4.16 -11.26 13.45
N GLY A 134 3.86 -12.40 12.82
CA GLY A 134 4.43 -13.71 13.18
C GLY A 134 5.90 -13.95 12.80
N SER A 135 6.55 -13.05 12.05
CA SER A 135 7.93 -13.26 11.63
C SER A 135 8.62 -11.92 11.42
N LEU A 136 9.50 -11.52 12.33
CA LEU A 136 10.57 -10.55 12.06
C LEU A 136 11.61 -10.58 13.20
N LYS A 137 12.63 -11.42 13.02
CA LYS A 137 13.97 -11.17 13.57
C LYS A 137 14.83 -10.58 12.45
N GLY A 138 15.01 -9.26 12.53
CA GLY A 138 16.21 -8.51 12.14
C GLY A 138 16.73 -8.66 10.72
N VAL A 139 16.41 -7.69 9.85
CA VAL A 139 17.39 -7.15 8.88
C VAL A 139 17.21 -5.64 8.79
N SER A 140 18.36 -4.97 8.88
CA SER A 140 18.65 -3.54 8.78
C SER A 140 17.87 -2.80 7.67
N LYS A 141 17.21 -1.70 8.06
CA LYS A 141 16.51 -0.75 7.19
C LYS A 141 17.50 0.04 6.32
N ARG A 142 17.51 -0.23 5.02
CA ARG A 142 17.82 0.80 4.01
C ARG A 142 16.48 1.39 3.57
N ILE A 143 16.17 2.59 4.05
CA ILE A 143 14.92 3.29 3.71
C ILE A 143 15.11 3.89 2.32
N ILE A 144 14.50 3.27 1.31
CA ILE A 144 14.26 3.91 0.01
C ILE A 144 12.94 4.66 0.17
N PRO A 145 12.88 5.98 -0.13
CA PRO A 145 11.65 6.74 0.02
C PRO A 145 10.65 6.27 -1.04
N VAL A 146 9.68 5.46 -0.61
CA VAL A 146 8.47 5.19 -1.39
C VAL A 146 7.54 6.37 -1.11
N GLY A 147 7.07 7.04 -2.16
CA GLY A 147 6.22 8.24 -2.07
C GLY A 147 4.96 8.02 -1.24
N ASP A 148 4.37 9.14 -0.79
CA ASP A 148 3.18 9.18 0.07
C ASP A 148 2.12 8.16 -0.37
N GLY A 149 1.86 7.20 0.53
CA GLY A 149 1.05 6.00 0.30
C GLY A 149 -0.45 6.22 0.11
N ASP A 150 -0.88 7.44 -0.22
CA ASP A 150 -2.30 7.78 -0.42
C ASP A 150 -2.76 7.64 -1.89
N SER A 151 -1.88 7.27 -2.82
CA SER A 151 -2.22 7.21 -4.27
C SER A 151 -1.92 5.89 -4.98
N PHE A 152 -1.32 4.90 -4.33
CA PHE A 152 -0.91 3.66 -4.98
C PHE A 152 -1.25 2.43 -4.13
N ALA A 153 -2.54 2.14 -4.01
CA ALA A 153 -2.98 0.78 -3.72
C ALA A 153 -2.73 -0.08 -4.98
N LEU A 154 -1.49 -0.52 -5.17
CA LEU A 154 -1.20 -1.66 -6.04
C LEU A 154 -1.90 -2.86 -5.41
N ASN A 155 -3.16 -3.08 -5.83
CA ASN A 155 -3.88 -4.29 -5.46
C ASN A 155 -3.07 -5.47 -5.99
N THR A 156 -2.37 -6.15 -5.08
CA THR A 156 -1.52 -7.31 -5.35
C THR A 156 -2.39 -8.53 -5.66
N PHE A 157 -3.11 -8.51 -6.78
CA PHE A 157 -3.91 -9.65 -7.26
C PHE A 157 -3.04 -10.78 -7.84
N HIS A 158 -1.75 -10.50 -8.07
CA HIS A 158 -0.83 -11.42 -8.72
C HIS A 158 0.14 -12.05 -7.74
N ASN A 159 0.17 -13.38 -7.72
CA ASN A 159 1.21 -14.14 -7.06
C ASN A 159 2.42 -14.27 -7.98
N ILE A 160 3.60 -14.03 -7.41
CA ILE A 160 4.85 -13.95 -8.18
C ILE A 160 5.75 -15.13 -7.83
N LEU A 161 6.10 -15.91 -8.85
CA LEU A 161 6.98 -17.07 -8.75
C LEU A 161 8.24 -16.83 -9.59
N ILE A 162 9.41 -16.93 -8.96
CA ILE A 162 10.69 -16.84 -9.67
C ILE A 162 11.03 -18.21 -10.24
N LEU A 163 11.21 -18.29 -11.55
CA LEU A 163 11.61 -19.53 -12.22
C LEU A 163 13.10 -19.81 -12.01
N LYS A 164 13.47 -21.09 -11.96
CA LYS A 164 14.87 -21.48 -12.10
C LYS A 164 15.28 -21.45 -13.57
N GLU A 165 16.57 -21.27 -13.80
CA GLU A 165 17.19 -21.31 -15.12
C GLU A 165 16.83 -22.61 -15.87
N GLY A 166 16.56 -22.49 -17.17
CA GLY A 166 16.13 -23.61 -18.02
C GLY A 166 14.64 -23.95 -17.99
N SER A 167 13.83 -23.30 -17.13
CA SER A 167 12.37 -23.54 -17.05
C SER A 167 11.54 -22.80 -18.10
N ARG A 168 12.11 -21.75 -18.73
CA ARG A 168 11.40 -20.82 -19.63
C ARG A 168 10.64 -21.51 -20.77
N GLU A 169 11.33 -22.37 -21.53
CA GLU A 169 10.73 -23.06 -22.69
C GLU A 169 9.55 -23.95 -22.29
N ARG A 170 9.65 -24.62 -21.13
CA ARG A 170 8.57 -25.47 -20.62
C ARG A 170 7.35 -24.65 -20.20
N VAL A 171 7.56 -23.46 -19.62
CA VAL A 171 6.48 -22.53 -19.29
C VAL A 171 5.82 -21.99 -20.55
N ILE A 172 6.60 -21.63 -21.57
CA ILE A 172 6.06 -21.19 -22.87
C ILE A 172 5.24 -22.31 -23.52
N GLN A 173 5.74 -23.55 -23.51
CA GLN A 173 5.00 -24.71 -23.99
C GLN A 173 3.71 -24.95 -23.20
N LEU A 174 3.75 -24.78 -21.87
CA LEU A 174 2.55 -24.85 -21.03
C LEU A 174 1.51 -23.80 -21.42
N MET A 175 1.95 -22.55 -21.63
CA MET A 175 1.07 -21.46 -22.07
C MET A 175 0.44 -21.74 -23.44
N ARG A 176 1.20 -22.32 -24.38
CA ARG A 176 0.66 -22.77 -25.68
C ARG A 176 -0.37 -23.89 -25.55
N ASN A 177 -0.08 -24.88 -24.71
CA ASN A 177 -0.95 -26.04 -24.53
C ASN A 177 -2.22 -25.72 -23.74
N ARG A 178 -2.18 -24.69 -22.89
CA ARG A 178 -3.30 -24.29 -22.02
C ARG A 178 -3.50 -22.77 -22.04
N PRO A 179 -4.11 -22.23 -23.10
CA PRO A 179 -4.24 -20.79 -23.29
C PRO A 179 -5.14 -20.07 -22.27
N LEU A 180 -5.96 -20.81 -21.52
CA LEU A 180 -6.85 -20.27 -20.49
C LEU A 180 -6.21 -20.19 -19.10
N LEU A 181 -4.93 -20.57 -18.97
CA LEU A 181 -4.22 -20.43 -17.69
C LEU A 181 -3.97 -18.93 -17.41
N PRO A 182 -4.29 -18.45 -16.20
CA PRO A 182 -4.14 -17.05 -15.80
C PRO A 182 -2.69 -16.72 -15.44
N ILE A 183 -1.76 -16.99 -16.37
CA ILE A 183 -0.33 -16.84 -16.12
C ILE A 183 0.32 -15.94 -17.17
N SER A 184 1.27 -15.11 -16.74
CA SER A 184 2.14 -14.36 -17.65
C SER A 184 3.59 -14.47 -17.18
N LEU A 185 4.51 -14.41 -18.12
CA LEU A 185 5.93 -14.60 -17.90
C LEU A 185 6.66 -13.33 -18.32
N THR A 186 7.40 -12.69 -17.42
CA THR A 186 8.28 -11.56 -17.77
C THR A 186 9.73 -11.97 -17.62
N HIS A 187 10.52 -11.72 -18.66
CA HIS A 187 11.97 -11.90 -18.66
C HIS A 187 12.67 -10.65 -18.12
N PHE A 188 13.49 -10.83 -17.09
CA PHE A 188 14.41 -9.84 -16.55
C PHE A 188 15.85 -10.32 -16.75
N GLU A 189 16.80 -9.39 -16.69
CA GLU A 189 18.22 -9.62 -17.02
C GLU A 189 18.81 -10.89 -16.37
N ASP A 190 18.53 -11.13 -15.09
CA ASP A 190 19.05 -12.29 -14.35
C ASP A 190 17.97 -13.32 -13.95
N CYS A 191 16.70 -13.10 -14.30
CA CYS A 191 15.63 -14.03 -13.90
C CYS A 191 14.39 -13.97 -14.77
N ASP A 192 13.72 -15.12 -14.86
CA ASP A 192 12.37 -15.21 -15.41
C ASP A 192 11.35 -15.24 -14.28
N VAL A 193 10.33 -14.40 -14.39
CA VAL A 193 9.30 -14.24 -13.37
C VAL A 193 7.94 -14.61 -13.93
N LEU A 194 7.28 -15.55 -13.27
CA LEU A 194 5.93 -15.99 -13.58
C LEU A 194 4.94 -15.29 -12.64
N PHE A 195 3.97 -14.60 -13.23
CA PHE A 195 2.86 -13.97 -12.56
C PHE A 195 1.64 -14.86 -12.70
N VAL A 196 0.95 -15.09 -11.59
CA VAL A 196 -0.25 -15.92 -11.49
C VAL A 196 -1.38 -15.06 -10.99
N ASP A 197 -2.41 -14.87 -11.80
CA ASP A 197 -3.63 -14.20 -11.38
C ASP A 197 -4.57 -15.19 -10.67
N GLU A 198 -4.75 -14.97 -9.37
CA GLU A 198 -5.63 -15.79 -8.53
C GLU A 198 -7.12 -15.47 -8.76
N GLY A 199 -7.43 -14.27 -9.26
CA GLY A 199 -8.79 -13.76 -9.32
C GLY A 199 -9.49 -13.89 -7.97
N SER A 200 -10.67 -14.50 -7.94
CA SER A 200 -11.47 -14.76 -6.73
C SER A 200 -11.23 -16.12 -6.07
N ASN A 201 -10.35 -16.97 -6.61
CA ASN A 201 -10.18 -18.35 -6.15
C ASN A 201 -8.76 -18.64 -5.63
N PRO A 202 -8.54 -18.64 -4.30
CA PRO A 202 -7.21 -18.89 -3.72
C PRO A 202 -6.68 -20.30 -3.98
N ALA A 203 -7.54 -21.29 -4.26
CA ALA A 203 -7.10 -22.65 -4.59
C ALA A 203 -6.44 -22.75 -5.98
N LYS A 204 -6.60 -21.73 -6.83
CA LYS A 204 -6.07 -21.70 -8.19
C LYS A 204 -4.54 -21.64 -8.23
N LEU A 205 -3.93 -20.94 -7.28
CA LEU A 205 -2.47 -20.87 -7.16
C LEU A 205 -1.87 -22.24 -6.82
N GLU A 206 -2.45 -22.96 -5.85
CA GLU A 206 -1.99 -24.29 -5.47
C GLU A 206 -2.08 -25.27 -6.64
N GLN A 207 -3.16 -25.21 -7.42
CA GLN A 207 -3.33 -26.01 -8.63
C GLN A 207 -2.27 -25.69 -9.69
N ILE A 208 -1.96 -24.41 -9.90
CA ILE A 208 -0.91 -23.99 -10.84
C ILE A 208 0.45 -24.45 -10.36
N ILE A 209 0.77 -24.30 -9.07
CA ILE A 209 2.02 -24.79 -8.49
C ILE A 209 2.15 -26.30 -8.66
N GLN A 210 1.07 -27.05 -8.43
CA GLN A 210 1.07 -28.49 -8.66
C GLN A 210 1.29 -28.83 -10.13
N LEU A 211 0.62 -28.13 -11.05
CA LEU A 211 0.81 -28.30 -12.50
C LEU A 211 2.25 -28.02 -12.94
N LEU A 212 2.87 -26.96 -12.40
CA LEU A 212 4.28 -26.64 -12.67
C LEU A 212 5.19 -27.78 -12.18
N LYS A 213 4.94 -28.34 -10.99
CA LYS A 213 5.69 -29.50 -10.48
C LYS A 213 5.51 -30.74 -11.35
N ASP A 214 4.29 -31.04 -11.77
CA ASP A 214 3.98 -32.21 -12.61
C ASP A 214 4.72 -32.14 -13.96
N LEU A 215 4.90 -30.93 -14.50
CA LEU A 215 5.64 -30.67 -15.73
C LEU A 215 7.14 -30.47 -15.52
N SER A 216 7.66 -30.77 -14.32
CA SER A 216 9.07 -30.58 -13.95
C SER A 216 9.57 -29.15 -14.20
N ILE A 217 8.70 -28.15 -14.03
CA ILE A 217 9.05 -26.73 -14.09
C ILE A 217 9.49 -26.33 -12.68
N GLN A 218 10.77 -25.98 -12.54
CA GLN A 218 11.33 -25.66 -11.23
C GLN A 218 11.19 -24.16 -10.94
N THR A 219 10.64 -23.85 -9.76
CA THR A 219 10.57 -22.51 -9.19
C THR A 219 11.56 -22.37 -8.03
N LYS A 220 12.11 -21.18 -7.79
CA LYS A 220 12.92 -20.87 -6.59
C LYS A 220 12.07 -20.77 -5.32
N GLY A 221 10.74 -20.75 -5.46
CA GLY A 221 9.76 -20.69 -4.36
C GLY A 221 8.84 -19.49 -4.52
N HIS A 222 7.99 -19.25 -3.51
CA HIS A 222 7.20 -18.02 -3.44
C HIS A 222 8.12 -16.82 -3.20
N THR A 223 7.86 -15.77 -3.95
CA THR A 223 8.53 -14.48 -3.76
C THR A 223 8.03 -13.84 -2.46
N SER A 224 8.92 -13.19 -1.69
CA SER A 224 8.46 -12.40 -0.54
C SER A 224 7.57 -11.25 -1.02
N GLN A 225 6.60 -10.82 -0.21
CA GLN A 225 5.67 -9.75 -0.59
C GLN A 225 6.39 -8.48 -1.05
N LEU A 226 7.46 -8.06 -0.37
CA LEU A 226 8.26 -6.91 -0.75
C LEU A 226 8.93 -7.06 -2.12
N LEU A 227 9.43 -8.26 -2.44
CA LEU A 227 10.05 -8.51 -3.74
C LEU A 227 8.98 -8.62 -4.84
N ALA A 228 7.80 -9.14 -4.51
CA ALA A 228 6.65 -9.14 -5.41
C ALA A 228 6.20 -7.71 -5.76
N GLU A 229 6.04 -6.86 -4.74
CA GLU A 229 5.74 -5.43 -4.93
C GLU A 229 6.84 -4.71 -5.73
N ALA A 230 8.11 -4.96 -5.40
CA ALA A 230 9.23 -4.37 -6.12
C ALA A 230 9.23 -4.76 -7.60
N ILE A 231 8.95 -6.03 -7.92
CA ILE A 231 8.85 -6.52 -9.30
C ILE A 231 7.67 -5.85 -10.02
N GLN A 232 6.51 -5.68 -9.36
CA GLN A 232 5.34 -5.02 -9.95
C GLN A 232 5.56 -3.53 -10.21
N MET A 233 6.42 -2.87 -9.42
CA MET A 233 6.77 -1.46 -9.61
C MET A 233 7.79 -1.22 -10.72
N ILE A 234 8.41 -2.26 -11.30
CA ILE A 234 9.45 -2.09 -12.32
C ILE A 234 9.01 -1.20 -13.49
N PRO A 235 7.81 -1.34 -14.09
CA PRO A 235 7.42 -0.48 -15.20
C PRO A 235 7.31 1.01 -14.82
N ILE A 236 7.01 1.33 -13.55
CA ILE A 236 7.01 2.72 -13.05
C ILE A 236 8.45 3.24 -12.99
N ILE A 237 9.37 2.42 -12.45
CA ILE A 237 10.79 2.76 -12.36
C ILE A 237 11.37 2.93 -13.76
N ASP A 238 11.03 2.05 -14.71
CA ASP A 238 11.47 2.13 -16.10
C ASP A 238 10.98 3.43 -16.76
N SER A 239 9.73 3.84 -16.53
CA SER A 239 9.15 5.10 -17.02
C SER A 239 9.91 6.32 -16.51
N GLN A 240 10.29 6.34 -15.23
CA GLN A 240 11.11 7.41 -14.65
C GLN A 240 12.53 7.46 -15.23
N ASN A 241 13.02 6.36 -15.77
CA ASN A 241 14.36 6.24 -16.37
C ASN A 241 14.34 6.32 -17.91
N GLY A 242 13.24 6.79 -18.51
CA GLY A 242 13.16 7.09 -19.94
C GLY A 242 12.56 5.98 -20.81
N LEU A 243 12.17 4.83 -20.23
CA LEU A 243 11.35 3.83 -20.92
C LEU A 243 9.89 4.02 -20.53
N GLY A 244 9.24 4.99 -21.16
CA GLY A 244 7.81 5.25 -20.98
C GLY A 244 6.95 4.03 -21.28
N MET A 245 5.81 3.90 -20.59
CA MET A 245 4.86 2.79 -20.76
C MET A 245 4.27 2.73 -22.17
N ASP A 246 4.15 3.88 -22.82
CA ASP A 246 3.77 4.09 -24.23
C ASP A 246 4.80 3.55 -25.24
N ASN A 247 6.01 3.22 -24.80
CA ASN A 247 7.04 2.61 -25.64
C ASN A 247 6.95 1.08 -25.70
N TYR A 248 5.96 0.47 -25.05
CA TYR A 248 5.74 -0.96 -25.20
C TYR A 248 4.92 -1.24 -26.47
N ARG A 249 5.26 -2.35 -27.14
CA ARG A 249 4.62 -2.83 -28.36
C ARG A 249 4.17 -4.27 -28.18
N LEU A 250 3.10 -4.62 -28.87
CA LEU A 250 2.48 -5.94 -28.86
C LEU A 250 2.80 -6.68 -30.17
N ALA A 251 3.45 -7.84 -30.05
CA ALA A 251 3.60 -8.79 -31.15
C ALA A 251 2.47 -9.82 -31.13
N ARG A 252 1.84 -10.03 -32.28
CA ARG A 252 0.74 -11.00 -32.47
C ARG A 252 1.08 -12.10 -33.48
N ASP A 253 2.00 -11.84 -34.41
CA ASP A 253 2.32 -12.79 -35.46
C ASP A 253 3.34 -13.82 -34.97
N GLU A 254 3.15 -15.08 -35.39
CA GLU A 254 3.93 -16.20 -34.85
C GLU A 254 5.42 -16.11 -35.24
N LYS A 255 5.75 -15.40 -36.33
CA LYS A 255 7.13 -15.16 -36.76
C LYS A 255 7.84 -14.23 -35.78
N SER A 256 7.30 -13.03 -35.54
CA SER A 256 7.84 -12.08 -34.55
C SER A 256 7.87 -12.69 -33.15
N ILE A 257 6.84 -13.45 -32.78
CA ILE A 257 6.80 -14.17 -31.50
C ILE A 257 7.98 -15.15 -31.40
N THR A 258 8.22 -15.97 -32.42
CA THR A 258 9.32 -16.94 -32.41
C THR A 258 10.69 -16.27 -32.34
N GLU A 259 10.88 -15.17 -33.09
CA GLU A 259 12.11 -14.39 -33.06
C GLU A 259 12.35 -13.75 -31.67
N LEU A 260 11.30 -13.16 -31.07
CA LEU A 260 11.37 -12.58 -29.72
C LEU A 260 11.63 -13.62 -28.63
N LEU A 261 11.01 -14.80 -28.70
CA LEU A 261 11.26 -15.88 -27.75
C LEU A 261 12.70 -16.41 -27.82
N SER A 262 13.29 -16.42 -29.03
CA SER A 262 14.68 -16.81 -29.22
C SER A 262 15.66 -15.75 -28.73
N ALA A 263 15.37 -14.47 -28.99
CA ALA A 263 16.22 -13.36 -28.55
C ALA A 263 16.09 -13.07 -27.05
N ALA A 264 14.88 -13.30 -26.50
CA ALA A 264 14.49 -13.04 -25.12
C ALA A 264 14.99 -11.69 -24.58
N PRO A 265 14.56 -10.56 -25.16
CA PRO A 265 14.98 -9.25 -24.68
C PRO A 265 14.48 -8.98 -23.26
N VAL A 266 15.23 -8.19 -22.50
CA VAL A 266 14.85 -7.76 -21.15
C VAL A 266 13.52 -7.00 -21.20
N ARG A 267 12.66 -7.21 -20.20
CA ARG A 267 11.27 -6.70 -20.10
C ARG A 267 10.28 -7.32 -21.08
N MET A 268 10.67 -8.34 -21.84
CA MET A 268 9.72 -9.13 -22.62
C MET A 268 8.70 -9.81 -21.71
N THR A 269 7.42 -9.58 -21.96
CA THR A 269 6.33 -10.25 -21.25
C THR A 269 5.52 -11.12 -22.21
N VAL A 270 5.46 -12.41 -21.93
CA VAL A 270 4.73 -13.43 -22.69
C VAL A 270 3.46 -13.79 -21.94
N PHE A 271 2.33 -13.83 -22.63
CA PHE A 271 1.05 -14.25 -22.05
C PHE A 271 0.23 -15.03 -23.07
N PRO A 272 -0.56 -16.01 -22.62
CA PRO A 272 -1.46 -16.75 -23.49
C PRO A 272 -2.76 -15.98 -23.73
N THR A 273 -3.33 -16.15 -24.92
CA THR A 273 -4.70 -15.77 -25.27
C THR A 273 -5.39 -16.94 -25.97
N ILE A 274 -6.71 -16.85 -26.16
CA ILE A 274 -7.49 -17.86 -26.88
C ILE A 274 -7.03 -18.07 -28.34
N HIS A 275 -6.31 -17.12 -28.93
CA HIS A 275 -5.80 -17.18 -30.31
C HIS A 275 -4.33 -17.60 -30.40
N GLY A 276 -3.65 -17.80 -29.27
CA GLY A 276 -2.24 -18.17 -29.23
C GLY A 276 -1.45 -17.38 -28.20
N LEU A 277 -0.12 -17.40 -28.32
CA LEU A 277 0.73 -16.55 -27.48
C LEU A 277 0.73 -15.13 -27.99
N ARG A 278 0.95 -14.17 -27.09
CA ARG A 278 1.30 -12.80 -27.43
C ARG A 278 2.46 -12.31 -26.58
N ILE A 279 3.19 -11.35 -27.12
CA ILE A 279 4.39 -10.81 -26.47
C ILE A 279 4.32 -9.29 -26.42
N LEU A 280 4.50 -8.75 -25.22
CA LEU A 280 4.76 -7.33 -24.98
C LEU A 280 6.26 -7.13 -24.84
N VAL A 281 6.79 -6.13 -25.53
CA VAL A 281 8.22 -5.84 -25.57
C VAL A 281 8.45 -4.34 -25.73
N PRO A 282 9.53 -3.76 -25.16
CA PRO A 282 9.93 -2.40 -25.47
C PRO A 282 10.20 -2.22 -26.97
N ASP A 283 9.79 -1.10 -27.57
CA ASP A 283 9.93 -0.78 -29.00
C ASP A 283 11.39 -0.94 -29.48
N MET A 284 12.34 -0.47 -28.66
CA MET A 284 13.79 -0.58 -28.91
C MET A 284 14.30 -2.01 -29.08
N ALA A 285 13.58 -3.00 -28.56
CA ALA A 285 13.94 -4.42 -28.60
C ALA A 285 13.25 -5.20 -29.73
N ALA A 286 12.44 -4.54 -30.57
CA ALA A 286 11.75 -5.16 -31.69
C ALA A 286 12.05 -4.49 -33.07
N PRO A 287 13.31 -4.15 -33.40
CA PRO A 287 13.62 -3.50 -34.67
C PRO A 287 13.33 -4.42 -35.86
N GLY A 288 12.47 -3.97 -36.78
CA GLY A 288 12.12 -4.71 -38.00
C GLY A 288 11.10 -5.84 -37.81
N LEU A 289 10.54 -5.99 -36.61
CA LEU A 289 9.45 -6.93 -36.34
C LEU A 289 8.08 -6.28 -36.56
N ILE A 290 7.07 -7.12 -36.79
CA ILE A 290 5.68 -6.65 -36.91
C ILE A 290 5.11 -6.53 -35.49
N VAL A 291 5.14 -5.31 -34.97
CA VAL A 291 4.62 -5.00 -33.63
C VAL A 291 3.63 -3.83 -33.69
N GLU A 292 2.63 -3.87 -32.83
CA GLU A 292 1.57 -2.87 -32.76
C GLU A 292 1.70 -2.04 -31.48
N SER A 293 1.38 -0.75 -31.55
CA SER A 293 1.24 0.07 -30.35
C SER A 293 0.05 -0.38 -29.52
N LEU A 294 0.15 -0.21 -28.20
CA LEU A 294 -0.99 -0.34 -27.31
C LEU A 294 -1.99 0.78 -27.57
N GLU A 295 -3.26 0.53 -27.27
CA GLU A 295 -4.29 1.55 -27.36
C GLU A 295 -4.06 2.58 -26.24
N GLU A 296 -4.14 3.86 -26.60
CA GLU A 296 -3.83 4.98 -25.71
C GLU A 296 -4.70 4.92 -24.44
N GLY A 297 -4.04 5.01 -23.28
CA GLY A 297 -4.68 4.98 -21.97
C GLY A 297 -4.83 3.57 -21.38
N LYS A 298 -4.45 2.50 -22.08
CA LYS A 298 -4.49 1.11 -21.57
C LYS A 298 -3.14 0.58 -21.12
N GLU A 299 -2.06 1.34 -21.30
CA GLU A 299 -0.69 0.90 -21.04
C GLU A 299 -0.48 0.57 -19.55
N ILE A 300 -1.06 1.39 -18.68
CA ILE A 300 -1.01 1.21 -17.23
C ILE A 300 -1.67 -0.11 -16.83
N ASP A 301 -2.86 -0.39 -17.35
CA ASP A 301 -3.60 -1.60 -17.02
C ASP A 301 -2.93 -2.87 -17.55
N VAL A 302 -2.30 -2.78 -18.71
CA VAL A 302 -1.61 -3.91 -19.34
C VAL A 302 -0.25 -4.19 -18.69
N LEU A 303 0.51 -3.15 -18.35
CA LEU A 303 1.89 -3.30 -17.84
C LEU A 303 1.95 -3.42 -16.31
N LEU A 304 1.12 -2.68 -15.58
CA LEU A 304 1.07 -2.75 -14.11
C LEU A 304 0.04 -3.75 -13.62
N HIS A 305 -1.20 -3.65 -14.11
CA HIS A 305 -2.30 -4.51 -13.64
C HIS A 305 -2.36 -5.85 -14.38
N ARG A 306 -1.58 -6.02 -15.47
CA ARG A 306 -1.53 -7.24 -16.28
C ARG A 306 -2.91 -7.69 -16.79
N ASP A 307 -3.81 -6.73 -16.99
CA ASP A 307 -5.12 -7.01 -17.57
C ASP A 307 -5.04 -7.09 -19.09
N TYR A 308 -4.66 -8.27 -19.58
CA TYR A 308 -4.54 -8.54 -21.01
C TYR A 308 -5.91 -8.66 -21.71
N SER A 309 -7.02 -8.69 -20.98
CA SER A 309 -8.37 -8.73 -21.59
C SER A 309 -8.71 -7.43 -22.31
N LEU A 310 -8.06 -6.32 -21.92
CA LEU A 310 -8.25 -4.99 -22.48
C LEU A 310 -7.62 -4.83 -23.87
N LEU A 311 -6.71 -5.74 -24.24
CA LEU A 311 -6.08 -5.82 -25.56
C LEU A 311 -7.05 -6.46 -26.57
N ARG A 312 -8.18 -5.79 -26.81
CA ARG A 312 -9.21 -6.24 -27.76
C ARG A 312 -8.62 -6.47 -29.15
N GLU A 313 -9.21 -7.44 -29.82
CA GLU A 313 -8.96 -7.73 -31.23
C GLU A 313 -9.58 -6.68 -32.11
N VAL A 314 -8.73 -5.91 -32.79
CA VAL A 314 -9.12 -5.34 -34.06
C VAL A 314 -9.03 -6.48 -35.07
N GLU A 315 -10.15 -7.11 -35.39
CA GLU A 315 -10.30 -7.79 -36.68
C GLU A 315 -10.09 -6.69 -37.74
N LYS A 316 -8.88 -6.56 -38.28
CA LYS A 316 -8.73 -5.80 -39.53
C LYS A 316 -9.40 -6.64 -40.61
N PRO A 317 -10.48 -6.16 -41.25
CA PRO A 317 -10.98 -6.83 -42.44
C PRO A 317 -9.84 -6.86 -43.45
N VAL A 318 -9.47 -8.06 -43.89
CA VAL A 318 -8.59 -8.21 -45.04
C VAL A 318 -9.34 -7.59 -46.21
N GLU A 319 -8.94 -6.38 -46.62
CA GLU A 319 -9.30 -5.87 -47.93
C GLU A 319 -8.70 -6.83 -48.95
N THR A 320 -9.52 -7.78 -49.40
CA THR A 320 -9.31 -8.51 -50.65
C THR A 320 -9.26 -7.46 -51.75
N THR A 321 -8.04 -7.13 -52.16
CA THR A 321 -7.77 -6.50 -53.45
C THR A 321 -8.18 -7.48 -54.54
N ALA A 322 -9.15 -7.07 -55.34
CA ALA A 322 -9.54 -7.72 -56.59
C ALA A 322 -8.55 -7.41 -57.71
#